data_AF-A0A554J7B7-F1
#
_entry.id   AF-A0A554J7B7-F1
#
_cell.length_a   1.000
_cell.length_b   1.000
_cell.length_c   1.000
_cell.angle_alpha   90.00
_cell.angle_beta   90.00
_cell.angle_gamma   90.00
#
_symmetry.space_group_name_H-M   'P 1'
#
loop_
_entity.id
_entity.type
_entity.pdbx_description
1 polymer ?
#
loop_
_entity_poly.entity_id
_entity_poly.type
_entity_poly.pdbx_seq_one_letter_code
_entity_poly.pdbx_strand_id
1 'polypeptide(L)'
;KHMSKLINIENVLKNFFEEPNRWFHVRETARLLKLNPATISKYLNKLTKENILIKKSERSHLLFKSNTESDEFKDLKKYYNIKLIKKSGLIEYINNVNQITKYWKFW
;
A
#
# COMPACT_ATOMS: atom_id res chain seq x y z
N LYS A 1 -10.36 -26.32 8.85
CA LYS A 1 -9.88 -25.38 7.79
C LYS A 1 -10.46 -23.99 8.07
N HIS A 2 -9.92 -23.27 9.07
CA HIS A 2 -10.55 -22.06 9.64
C HIS A 2 -9.59 -20.86 9.68
N MET A 3 -8.92 -20.61 8.55
CA MET A 3 -7.96 -19.51 8.39
C MET A 3 -8.36 -18.63 7.19
N SER A 4 -9.66 -18.34 7.05
CA SER A 4 -10.20 -17.62 5.87
C SER A 4 -11.22 -16.54 6.25
N LYS A 5 -10.76 -15.47 6.94
CA LYS A 5 -11.34 -14.11 6.81
C LYS A 5 -10.54 -12.98 7.49
N LEU A 6 -9.22 -13.06 7.56
CA LEU A 6 -8.44 -11.84 7.81
C LEU A 6 -8.36 -11.09 6.50
N ILE A 7 -9.25 -10.10 6.31
CA ILE A 7 -9.04 -9.08 5.28
C ILE A 7 -7.70 -8.45 5.62
N ASN A 8 -6.70 -8.75 4.81
CA ASN A 8 -5.38 -8.20 5.00
C ASN A 8 -5.48 -6.70 4.69
N ILE A 9 -5.44 -5.85 5.72
CA ILE A 9 -5.47 -4.39 5.58
C ILE A 9 -4.35 -3.93 4.63
N GLU A 10 -3.24 -4.66 4.57
CA GLU A 10 -2.16 -4.41 3.60
C GLU A 10 -2.67 -4.46 2.15
N ASN A 11 -3.58 -5.39 1.81
CA ASN A 11 -4.12 -5.50 0.46
C ASN A 11 -5.03 -4.30 0.14
N VAL A 12 -5.79 -3.82 1.13
CA VAL A 12 -6.63 -2.62 0.95
C VAL A 12 -5.75 -1.41 0.70
N LEU A 13 -4.69 -1.25 1.49
CA LEU A 13 -3.77 -0.12 1.41
C LEU A 13 -2.82 -0.19 0.21
N LYS A 14 -2.64 -1.36 -0.41
CA LYS A 14 -1.73 -1.52 -1.56
C LYS A 14 -1.94 -0.45 -2.64
N ASN A 15 -3.18 -0.26 -3.09
CA ASN A 15 -3.49 0.71 -4.14
C ASN A 15 -3.23 2.15 -3.70
N PHE A 16 -3.47 2.45 -2.42
CA PHE A 16 -3.19 3.75 -1.81
C PHE A 16 -1.68 4.00 -1.61
N PHE A 17 -0.89 2.94 -1.44
CA PHE A 17 0.56 3.05 -1.40
C PHE A 17 1.14 3.20 -2.81
N GLU A 18 0.61 2.51 -3.81
CA GLU A 18 1.10 2.60 -5.20
C GLU A 18 0.71 3.93 -5.86
N GLU A 19 -0.52 4.42 -5.61
CA GLU A 19 -1.02 5.66 -6.18
C GLU A 19 -1.50 6.63 -5.07
N PRO A 20 -0.59 7.17 -4.22
CA PRO A 20 -0.98 7.97 -3.05
C PRO A 20 -1.71 9.26 -3.41
N ASN A 21 -1.53 9.76 -4.64
CA ASN A 21 -2.16 10.98 -5.09
C ASN A 21 -3.55 10.80 -5.70
N ARG A 22 -3.96 9.56 -5.97
CA ARG A 22 -5.21 9.24 -6.66
C ARG A 22 -6.38 9.14 -5.68
N TRP A 23 -7.54 9.59 -6.14
CA TRP A 23 -8.81 9.38 -5.45
C TRP A 23 -9.47 8.10 -5.93
N PHE A 24 -9.87 7.24 -4.99
CA PHE A 24 -10.54 5.98 -5.26
C PHE A 24 -11.98 5.99 -4.78
N HIS A 25 -12.88 5.44 -5.58
CA HIS A 25 -14.26 5.24 -5.17
C HIS A 25 -14.44 3.92 -4.40
N VAL A 26 -15.34 3.87 -3.42
CA VAL A 26 -15.62 2.65 -2.64
C VAL A 26 -15.88 1.43 -3.53
N ARG A 27 -16.69 1.60 -4.58
CA ARG A 27 -17.03 0.52 -5.51
C ARG A 27 -15.86 0.08 -6.40
N GLU A 28 -14.97 1.01 -6.74
CA GLU A 28 -13.75 0.71 -7.50
C GLU A 28 -12.79 -0.11 -6.64
N THR A 29 -12.53 0.34 -5.42
CA THR A 29 -11.70 -0.39 -4.44
C THR A 29 -12.29 -1.78 -4.15
N ALA A 30 -13.61 -1.90 -4.04
CA ALA A 30 -14.30 -3.17 -3.89
C ALA A 30 -14.09 -4.13 -5.06
N ARG A 31 -14.12 -3.64 -6.30
CA ARG A 31 -13.84 -4.44 -7.50
C ARG A 31 -12.38 -4.91 -7.54
N LEU A 32 -11.44 -4.01 -7.27
CA LEU A 32 -10.00 -4.33 -7.26
C LEU A 32 -9.66 -5.42 -6.24
N LEU A 33 -10.33 -5.40 -5.08
CA LEU A 33 -10.06 -6.33 -3.99
C LEU A 33 -10.99 -7.55 -3.98
N LYS A 34 -11.97 -7.62 -4.90
CA LYS A 34 -13.01 -8.66 -4.94
C LYS A 34 -13.75 -8.80 -3.60
N LEU A 35 -14.07 -7.68 -2.96
CA LEU A 35 -14.75 -7.61 -1.65
C LEU A 35 -16.10 -6.88 -1.76
N ASN A 36 -16.99 -7.11 -0.81
CA ASN A 36 -18.28 -6.41 -0.75
C ASN A 36 -18.06 -4.89 -0.52
N PRO A 37 -18.70 -3.99 -1.31
CA PRO A 37 -18.65 -2.55 -1.11
C PRO A 37 -18.94 -2.10 0.33
N ALA A 38 -19.88 -2.75 1.03
CA ALA A 38 -20.19 -2.40 2.43
C ALA A 38 -19.01 -2.66 3.37
N THR A 39 -18.31 -3.78 3.16
CA THR A 39 -17.11 -4.14 3.91
C THR A 39 -15.99 -3.15 3.64
N ILE A 40 -15.70 -2.85 2.37
CA ILE A 40 -14.68 -1.87 2.00
C ILE A 40 -14.99 -0.49 2.56
N SER A 41 -16.25 -0.05 2.49
CA SER A 41 -16.68 1.23 3.09
C SER A 41 -16.34 1.28 4.58
N LYS A 42 -16.61 0.20 5.33
CA LYS A 42 -16.26 0.12 6.76
C LYS A 42 -14.74 0.25 6.98
N TYR A 43 -13.92 -0.45 6.19
CA TYR A 43 -12.46 -0.37 6.29
C TYR A 43 -11.91 1.01 5.93
N LEU A 44 -12.35 1.59 4.81
CA LEU A 44 -11.89 2.91 4.38
C LEU A 44 -12.26 4.00 5.40
N ASN A 45 -13.46 3.91 5.98
CA ASN A 45 -13.86 4.81 7.06
C ASN A 45 -13.02 4.61 8.33
N LYS A 46 -12.66 3.36 8.68
CA LYS A 46 -11.74 3.09 9.80
C LYS A 46 -10.35 3.70 9.55
N LEU A 47 -9.78 3.48 8.37
CA LEU A 47 -8.48 4.04 7.99
C LEU A 47 -8.50 5.58 7.93
N THR A 48 -9.65 6.18 7.64
CA THR A 48 -9.83 7.64 7.72
C THR A 48 -9.81 8.12 9.18
N LYS A 49 -10.43 7.37 10.11
CA LYS A 49 -10.38 7.69 11.54
C LYS A 49 -8.97 7.55 12.13
N GLU A 50 -8.17 6.65 11.58
CA GLU A 50 -6.76 6.44 11.94
C GLU A 50 -5.82 7.42 11.23
N ASN A 51 -6.35 8.43 10.55
CA ASN A 51 -5.60 9.47 9.83
C ASN A 51 -4.74 8.97 8.65
N ILE A 52 -4.86 7.69 8.27
CA ILE A 52 -4.11 7.07 7.17
C ILE A 52 -4.67 7.51 5.80
N LEU A 53 -5.99 7.69 5.72
CA LEU A 53 -6.69 8.13 4.50
C LEU A 53 -7.45 9.43 4.75
N ILE A 54 -7.65 10.20 3.68
CA ILE A 54 -8.54 11.37 3.62
C ILE A 54 -9.78 10.96 2.82
N LYS A 55 -10.95 11.42 3.25
CA LYS A 55 -12.22 11.23 2.53
C LYS A 55 -12.75 12.56 2.00
N LYS A 56 -13.40 12.52 0.83
CA LYS A 56 -14.23 13.62 0.32
C LYS A 56 -15.53 13.07 -0.27
N SER A 57 -16.57 13.90 -0.28
CA SER A 57 -17.81 13.63 -1.01
C SER A 57 -17.81 14.46 -2.28
N GLU A 58 -18.06 13.84 -3.43
CA GLU A 58 -18.14 14.51 -4.73
C GLU A 58 -19.29 13.91 -5.54
N ARG A 59 -20.25 14.72 -5.99
CA ARG A 59 -21.42 14.26 -6.78
C ARG A 59 -22.12 13.04 -6.16
N SER A 60 -22.32 13.05 -4.84
CA SER A 60 -22.91 11.95 -4.05
C SER A 60 -22.07 10.66 -3.97
N HIS A 61 -20.81 10.72 -4.41
CA HIS A 61 -19.85 9.61 -4.34
C HIS A 61 -18.83 9.85 -3.23
N LEU A 62 -18.55 8.80 -2.45
CA LEU A 62 -17.49 8.82 -1.43
C LEU A 62 -16.16 8.42 -2.07
N LEU A 63 -15.21 9.34 -2.00
CA LEU A 63 -13.87 9.18 -2.53
C LEU A 63 -12.85 9.19 -1.39
N PHE A 64 -11.82 8.36 -1.53
CA PHE A 64 -10.75 8.20 -0.55
C PHE A 64 -9.40 8.38 -1.23
N LYS A 65 -8.45 9.02 -0.55
CA LYS A 65 -7.07 9.21 -0.99
C LYS A 65 -6.14 9.01 0.20
N SER A 66 -4.88 8.67 -0.05
CA SER A 66 -3.85 8.60 0.97
C SER A 66 -3.62 9.94 1.65
N ASN A 67 -3.47 9.93 2.98
CA ASN A 67 -3.06 11.12 3.71
C ASN A 67 -1.54 11.23 3.70
N THR A 68 -0.96 11.84 2.67
CA THR A 68 0.51 11.96 2.53
C THR A 68 1.16 12.81 3.62
N GLU A 69 0.38 13.67 4.29
CA GLU A 69 0.86 14.52 5.37
C GLU A 69 0.92 13.80 6.72
N SER A 70 0.14 12.72 6.90
CA SER A 70 0.11 11.92 8.13
C SER A 70 1.41 11.11 8.30
N ASP A 71 1.95 11.15 9.52
CA ASP A 71 3.11 10.34 9.87
C ASP A 71 2.78 8.84 9.93
N GLU A 72 1.56 8.49 10.35
CA GLU A 72 1.06 7.11 10.30
C GLU A 72 1.07 6.54 8.88
N PHE A 73 0.61 7.32 7.90
CA PHE A 73 0.66 6.91 6.50
C PHE A 73 2.11 6.76 6.01
N LYS A 74 2.98 7.73 6.32
CA LYS A 74 4.40 7.70 5.91
C LYS A 74 5.09 6.46 6.45
N ASP A 75 4.87 6.10 7.71
CA ASP A 75 5.51 4.94 8.32
C ASP A 75 5.03 3.62 7.72
N LEU A 76 3.72 3.50 7.48
CA LEU A 76 3.17 2.35 6.77
C LEU A 76 3.72 2.25 5.33
N LYS A 77 3.86 3.38 4.63
CA LYS A 77 4.42 3.42 3.28
C LYS A 77 5.91 3.05 3.27
N LYS A 78 6.70 3.49 4.24
CA LYS A 78 8.10 3.06 4.42
C LYS A 78 8.17 1.55 4.60
N TYR A 79 7.36 0.99 5.49
CA TYR A 79 7.29 -0.46 5.72
C TYR A 79 6.93 -1.22 4.44
N TYR A 80 5.92 -0.75 3.69
CA TYR A 80 5.53 -1.32 2.40
C TYR A 80 6.67 -1.31 1.39
N ASN A 81 7.37 -0.19 1.26
CA ASN A 81 8.48 -0.05 0.32
C ASN A 81 9.66 -0.96 0.69
N ILE A 82 10.01 -1.07 1.97
CA ILE A 82 11.05 -2.00 2.45
C ILE A 82 10.67 -3.44 2.10
N LYS A 83 9.41 -3.82 2.31
CA LYS A 83 8.90 -5.14 1.96
C LYS A 83 8.99 -5.40 0.44
N LEU A 84 8.72 -4.39 -0.38
CA LEU A 84 8.84 -4.49 -1.84
C LEU A 84 10.30 -4.66 -2.28
N ILE A 85 11.23 -3.87 -1.74
CA ILE A 85 12.66 -3.95 -2.03
C ILE A 85 13.23 -5.33 -1.66
N LYS A 86 12.86 -5.86 -0.49
CA LYS A 86 13.28 -7.21 -0.07
C LYS A 86 12.73 -8.30 -0.99
N LYS A 87 11.54 -8.11 -1.55
CA LYS A 87 10.91 -9.10 -2.45
C LYS A 87 11.41 -9.02 -3.89
N SER A 88 11.94 -7.89 -4.33
CA SER A 88 12.32 -7.68 -5.73
C SER A 88 13.62 -8.39 -6.13
N GLY A 89 14.37 -8.95 -5.18
CA GLY A 89 15.70 -9.50 -5.45
C GLY A 89 16.78 -8.43 -5.63
N LEU A 90 16.43 -7.16 -5.41
CA LEU A 90 17.33 -6.03 -5.66
C LEU A 90 18.55 -6.05 -4.72
N ILE A 91 18.34 -6.48 -3.46
CA ILE A 91 19.42 -6.57 -2.47
C ILE A 91 20.44 -7.62 -2.90
N GLU A 92 19.96 -8.79 -3.33
CA GLU A 92 20.76 -9.90 -3.83
C GLU A 92 21.54 -9.50 -5.08
N TYR A 93 20.87 -8.80 -6.01
CA TYR A 93 21.49 -8.27 -7.22
C TYR A 93 22.63 -7.29 -6.91
N ILE A 94 22.38 -6.29 -6.05
CA ILE A 94 23.40 -5.30 -5.65
C ILE A 94 24.58 -5.98 -4.96
N ASN A 95 24.33 -6.94 -4.06
CA ASN A 95 25.38 -7.67 -3.37
C ASN A 95 26.25 -8.50 -4.33
N ASN A 96 25.65 -9.12 -5.34
CA ASN A 96 26.38 -9.86 -6.37
C ASN A 96 27.30 -8.94 -7.19
N VAL A 97 26.77 -7.81 -7.68
CA VAL A 97 27.56 -6.82 -8.45
C VAL A 97 28.72 -6.23 -7.63
N ASN A 98 28.51 -5.99 -6.33
CA ASN A 98 29.58 -5.50 -5.45
C ASN A 98 30.69 -6.52 -5.23
N GLN A 99 30.36 -7.82 -5.18
CA GLN A 99 31.39 -8.86 -5.15
C GLN A 99 32.20 -8.84 -6.43
N ILE A 100 31.54 -8.77 -7.59
CA ILE A 100 32.20 -8.67 -8.90
C ILE A 100 33.15 -7.48 -8.89
N THR A 101 32.65 -6.26 -8.74
CA THR A 101 33.48 -5.03 -8.84
C THR A 101 34.65 -4.96 -7.85
N LYS A 102 34.57 -5.63 -6.69
CA LYS A 102 35.71 -5.78 -5.78
C LYS A 102 36.90 -6.47 -6.46
N TYR A 103 36.67 -7.48 -7.31
CA TYR A 103 37.74 -8.19 -8.02
C TYR A 103 38.36 -7.38 -9.16
N TRP A 104 37.65 -6.39 -9.72
CA TRP A 104 38.13 -5.58 -10.85
C TRP A 104 38.94 -4.36 -10.39
N LYS A 105 38.88 -4.00 -9.10
CA LYS A 105 39.69 -2.90 -8.52
C LYS A 105 41.12 -3.32 -8.12
N PHE A 106 41.53 -4.56 -8.41
CA PHE A 106 42.86 -5.11 -8.09
C PHE A 106 43.76 -5.29 -9.32
N TRP A 107 43.43 -4.68 -10.46
CA TRP A 107 44.27 -4.62 -11.66
C TRP A 107 44.41 -3.17 -12.13
#